data_AF-A0A3B3XVM5-F1
#
_entry.id   AF-A0A3B3XVM5-F1
#
_cell.length_a   1.000
_cell.length_b   1.000
_cell.length_c   1.000
_cell.angle_alpha   90.00
_cell.angle_beta   90.00
_cell.angle_gamma   90.00
#
_symmetry.space_group_name_H-M   'P 1'
#
loop_
_entity.id
_entity.type
_entity.pdbx_description
1 polymer ?
#
loop_
_entity_poly.entity_id
_entity_poly.type
_entity_poly.pdbx_seq_one_letter_code
_entity_poly.pdbx_strand_id
1 'polypeptide(L)'
;IYRILCVLYFLLEDSLTKKVEVQWVQSVVLPCQYSQPLEEMVTVKWRRLDLNPDIVHQRREGDDLESQNELFKGRTSMRPDAFDSSDFSLTLSELQLSDSGNYTCNKAVLVFLLNPEYTQFGLSSTFYRSLWGFP
;
A
#
# COMPACT_ATOMS: atom_id res chain seq x y z
N ILE A 1 -4.04 18.26 14.25
CA ILE A 1 -4.38 16.89 13.79
C ILE A 1 -4.21 16.88 12.28
N TYR A 2 -3.06 16.42 11.78
CA TYR A 2 -2.81 16.36 10.34
C TYR A 2 -3.67 15.23 9.74
N ARG A 3 -4.47 15.53 8.73
CA ARG A 3 -5.25 14.54 7.98
C ARG A 3 -4.55 14.35 6.64
N ILE A 4 -4.11 13.14 6.31
CA ILE A 4 -3.44 12.83 5.04
C ILE A 4 -4.49 12.35 4.04
N LEU A 5 -4.38 12.81 2.79
CA LEU A 5 -5.22 12.34 1.69
C LEU A 5 -4.59 11.07 1.10
N CYS A 6 -5.26 9.93 1.23
CA CYS A 6 -4.81 8.69 0.61
C CYS A 6 -5.45 8.50 -0.76
N VAL A 7 -4.65 8.17 -1.78
CA VAL A 7 -5.12 7.74 -3.10
C VAL A 7 -4.56 6.34 -3.39
N LEU A 8 -5.45 5.35 -3.36
CA LEU A 8 -5.08 3.95 -3.64
C LEU A 8 -5.25 3.66 -5.14
N TYR A 9 -4.25 3.05 -5.77
CA TYR A 9 -4.33 2.55 -7.14
C TYR A 9 -4.03 1.04 -7.19
N PHE A 10 -5.03 0.26 -7.59
CA PHE A 10 -4.88 -1.19 -7.79
C PHE A 10 -4.45 -1.49 -9.23
N LEU A 11 -3.30 -2.13 -9.39
CA LEU A 11 -2.88 -2.73 -10.66
C LEU A 11 -3.07 -4.25 -10.55
N LEU A 12 -4.24 -4.74 -10.94
CA LEU A 12 -4.49 -6.17 -11.10
C LEU A 12 -4.01 -6.60 -12.48
N GLU A 13 -3.24 -7.70 -12.55
CA GLU A 13 -2.67 -8.25 -13.79
C GLU A 13 -3.71 -8.82 -14.79
N ASP A 14 -5.00 -8.47 -14.70
CA ASP A 14 -5.98 -8.90 -15.71
C ASP A 14 -7.16 -7.94 -15.99
N SER A 15 -7.07 -6.66 -15.61
CA SER A 15 -7.92 -5.62 -16.24
C SER A 15 -7.39 -4.23 -15.86
N LEU A 16 -7.30 -3.33 -16.86
CA LEU A 16 -6.93 -1.91 -16.72
C LEU A 16 -7.98 -1.09 -15.95
N THR A 17 -8.54 -1.62 -14.86
CA THR A 17 -9.55 -0.95 -14.04
C THR A 17 -8.86 -0.32 -12.84
N LYS A 18 -8.36 0.91 -13.03
CA LYS A 18 -7.77 1.71 -11.96
C LYS A 18 -8.88 2.24 -11.04
N LYS A 19 -9.22 1.51 -9.98
CA LYS A 19 -10.13 2.03 -8.94
C LYS A 19 -9.37 3.07 -8.11
N VAL A 20 -9.93 4.27 -8.00
CA VAL A 20 -9.40 5.39 -7.20
C VAL A 20 -10.30 5.61 -6.01
N GLU A 21 -9.78 5.46 -4.81
CA GLU A 21 -10.50 5.74 -3.57
C GLU A 21 -9.77 6.83 -2.80
N VAL A 22 -10.51 7.86 -2.37
CA VAL A 22 -9.99 9.07 -1.75
C VAL A 22 -10.58 9.19 -0.36
N GLN A 23 -9.74 9.12 0.67
CA GLN A 23 -10.21 9.20 2.06
C GLN A 23 -9.24 10.00 2.95
N TRP A 24 -9.81 10.68 3.95
CA TRP A 24 -9.07 11.28 5.06
C TRP A 24 -8.93 10.25 6.17
N VAL A 25 -7.75 9.68 6.33
CA VAL A 25 -7.58 8.54 7.24
C VAL A 25 -6.37 8.70 8.14
N GLN A 26 -6.48 8.11 9.33
CA GLN A 26 -5.35 7.93 10.26
C GLN A 26 -4.60 6.63 9.98
N SER A 27 -5.23 5.70 9.26
CA SER A 27 -4.69 4.42 8.83
C SER A 27 -5.25 4.01 7.47
N VAL A 28 -4.47 3.33 6.65
CA VAL A 28 -4.90 2.82 5.35
C VAL A 28 -4.80 1.30 5.33
N VAL A 29 -5.72 0.65 4.61
CA VAL A 29 -5.67 -0.79 4.35
C VAL A 29 -5.26 -1.00 2.89
N LEU A 30 -4.14 -1.69 2.69
CA LEU A 30 -3.63 -2.07 1.39
C LEU A 30 -4.09 -3.50 1.10
N PRO A 31 -5.04 -3.72 0.19
CA PRO A 31 -5.56 -5.05 -0.05
C PRO A 31 -4.55 -5.94 -0.78
N CYS A 32 -4.48 -7.20 -0.33
CA CYS A 32 -3.75 -8.27 -1.01
C CYS A 32 -4.49 -9.58 -0.79
N GLN A 33 -5.24 -10.00 -1.79
CA GLN A 33 -6.07 -11.22 -1.73
C GLN A 33 -5.56 -12.25 -2.72
N TYR A 34 -5.53 -13.50 -2.28
CA TYR A 34 -5.22 -14.65 -3.12
C TYR A 34 -6.50 -15.34 -3.54
N SER A 35 -6.55 -15.79 -4.79
CA SER A 35 -7.71 -16.51 -5.36
C SER A 35 -7.84 -17.94 -4.83
N GLN A 36 -6.78 -18.47 -4.24
CA GLN A 36 -6.71 -19.80 -3.65
C GLN A 36 -6.02 -19.72 -2.29
N PRO A 37 -6.41 -20.55 -1.31
CA PRO A 37 -5.72 -20.65 -0.04
C PRO A 37 -4.23 -20.94 -0.23
N LEU A 38 -3.40 -20.23 0.51
CA LEU A 38 -1.97 -20.52 0.58
C LEU A 38 -1.71 -21.54 1.69
N GLU A 39 -0.81 -22.48 1.45
CA GLU A 39 -0.31 -23.36 2.51
C GLU A 39 0.44 -22.52 3.57
N GLU A 40 0.30 -22.85 4.85
CA GLU A 40 0.88 -22.10 5.97
C GLU A 40 2.42 -22.01 5.93
N MET A 41 3.08 -22.87 5.15
CA MET A 41 4.53 -22.81 4.93
C MET A 41 4.96 -21.66 4.00
N VAL A 42 4.02 -20.98 3.34
CA VAL A 42 4.29 -19.87 2.43
C VAL A 42 4.57 -18.60 3.23
N THR A 43 5.68 -17.92 2.91
CA THR A 43 5.98 -16.58 3.47
C THR A 43 5.36 -15.50 2.61
N VAL A 44 4.47 -14.69 3.18
CA VAL A 44 3.92 -13.50 2.54
C VAL A 44 4.69 -12.27 3.01
N LYS A 45 5.10 -11.41 2.06
CA LYS A 45 5.84 -10.18 2.35
C LYS A 45 5.17 -8.99 1.67
N TRP A 46 5.05 -7.90 2.41
CA TRP A 46 4.90 -6.56 1.86
C TRP A 46 6.26 -5.92 1.72
N ARG A 47 6.52 -5.36 0.54
CA ARG A 47 7.82 -4.78 0.21
C ARG A 47 7.68 -3.37 -0.36
N ARG A 48 8.65 -2.53 -0.06
CA ARG A 48 8.88 -1.22 -0.69
C ARG A 48 10.27 -1.24 -1.30
N LEU A 49 10.32 -1.46 -2.61
CA LEU A 49 11.57 -1.68 -3.34
C LEU A 49 12.48 -0.45 -3.39
N ASP A 50 11.96 0.72 -3.05
CA ASP A 50 12.69 1.98 -2.92
C ASP A 50 13.38 2.15 -1.56
N LEU A 51 13.18 1.22 -0.62
CA LEU A 51 13.75 1.25 0.73
C LEU A 51 14.79 0.16 0.95
N ASN A 52 15.65 0.36 1.95
CA ASN A 52 16.60 -0.64 2.44
C ASN A 52 16.63 -0.65 3.97
N PRO A 53 16.25 -1.75 4.65
CA PRO A 53 15.69 -2.97 4.07
C PRO A 53 14.34 -2.71 3.40
N ASP A 54 13.98 -3.52 2.41
CA ASP A 54 12.77 -3.29 1.60
C ASP A 54 11.52 -3.94 2.20
N ILE A 55 11.63 -4.61 3.34
CA ILE A 55 10.52 -5.34 3.97
C ILE A 55 9.70 -4.38 4.83
N VAL A 56 8.43 -4.21 4.46
CA VAL A 56 7.44 -3.44 5.22
C VAL A 56 6.77 -4.30 6.29
N HIS A 57 6.41 -5.53 5.94
CA HIS A 57 5.79 -6.50 6.85
C HIS A 57 5.98 -7.92 6.30
N GLN A 58 6.16 -8.91 7.17
CA GLN A 58 6.35 -10.30 6.77
C GLN A 58 5.56 -11.24 7.70
N ARG A 59 4.91 -12.22 7.08
CA ARG A 59 4.04 -13.20 7.73
C ARG A 59 4.40 -14.63 7.29
N ARG A 60 4.54 -15.53 8.26
CA ARG A 60 4.59 -17.00 8.11
C ARG A 60 3.47 -17.59 8.99
N GLU A 61 3.75 -18.58 9.83
CA GLU A 61 2.82 -19.04 10.88
C GLU A 61 2.35 -17.88 11.80
N GLY A 62 3.24 -16.92 12.04
CA GLY A 62 2.96 -15.65 12.71
C GLY A 62 3.67 -14.47 12.03
N ASP A 63 3.57 -13.30 12.64
CA ASP A 63 4.32 -12.12 12.22
C ASP A 63 5.82 -12.36 12.45
N ASP A 64 6.62 -12.19 11.40
CA ASP A 64 8.08 -12.38 11.41
C ASP A 64 8.73 -11.05 11.01
N LEU A 65 8.88 -10.17 12.00
CA LEU A 65 9.23 -8.76 11.80
C LEU A 65 10.70 -8.43 12.10
N GLU A 66 11.56 -9.43 12.27
CA GLU A 66 12.99 -9.20 12.58
C GLU A 66 13.70 -8.39 11.49
N SER A 67 13.32 -8.63 10.23
CA SER A 67 13.87 -7.92 9.06
C SER A 67 13.03 -6.72 8.62
N GLN A 68 12.05 -6.30 9.43
CA GLN A 68 11.18 -5.18 9.12
C GLN A 68 11.98 -3.87 9.08
N ASN A 69 11.70 -3.03 8.08
CA ASN A 69 12.23 -1.68 8.01
C ASN A 69 11.74 -0.83 9.20
N GLU A 70 12.67 -0.14 9.86
CA GLU A 70 12.43 0.67 11.05
C GLU A 70 11.31 1.70 10.89
N LEU A 71 11.09 2.22 9.67
CA LEU A 71 10.03 3.19 9.37
C LEU A 71 8.62 2.64 9.61
N PHE A 72 8.45 1.31 9.64
CA PHE A 72 7.16 0.63 9.75
C PHE A 72 6.93 -0.08 11.08
N LYS A 73 7.94 -0.10 11.97
CA LYS A 73 7.82 -0.77 13.27
C LYS A 73 6.69 -0.19 14.10
N GLY A 74 5.85 -1.08 14.63
CA GLY A 74 4.67 -0.71 15.44
C GLY A 74 3.52 -0.07 14.65
N ARG A 75 3.67 0.10 13.33
CA ARG A 75 2.69 0.80 12.48
C ARG A 75 1.96 -0.11 11.50
N THR A 76 2.34 -1.40 11.44
CA THR A 76 1.78 -2.35 10.47
C THR A 76 1.10 -3.52 11.16
N SER A 77 -0.01 -3.99 10.60
CA SER A 77 -0.65 -5.24 11.01
C SER A 77 -1.34 -5.95 9.84
N MET A 78 -1.43 -7.27 9.94
CA MET A 78 -2.28 -8.11 9.11
C MET A 78 -3.40 -8.73 9.93
N ARG A 79 -4.41 -9.27 9.26
CA ARG A 79 -5.45 -10.05 9.91
C ARG A 79 -4.87 -11.34 10.54
N PRO A 80 -5.32 -11.72 11.74
CA PRO A 80 -4.84 -12.95 12.38
C PRO A 80 -5.26 -14.21 11.61
N ASP A 81 -6.40 -14.16 10.92
CA ASP A 81 -7.00 -15.21 10.09
C ASP A 81 -6.59 -15.12 8.61
N ALA A 82 -5.46 -14.49 8.28
CA ALA A 82 -5.06 -14.21 6.89
C ALA A 82 -4.89 -15.47 6.02
N PHE A 83 -4.38 -16.57 6.57
CA PHE A 83 -4.24 -17.85 5.83
C PHE A 83 -5.60 -18.49 5.56
N ASP A 84 -6.48 -18.55 6.58
CA ASP A 84 -7.83 -19.11 6.45
C ASP A 84 -8.68 -18.33 5.45
N SER A 85 -8.58 -16.99 5.49
CA SER A 85 -9.36 -16.08 4.65
C SER A 85 -8.72 -15.77 3.29
N SER A 86 -7.46 -16.17 3.08
CA SER A 86 -6.65 -15.77 1.92
C SER A 86 -6.51 -14.23 1.75
N ASP A 87 -6.67 -13.50 2.85
CA ASP A 87 -6.68 -12.04 2.90
C ASP A 87 -5.45 -11.52 3.68
N PHE A 88 -4.40 -11.18 2.93
CA PHE A 88 -3.12 -10.67 3.43
C PHE A 88 -3.02 -9.14 3.32
N SER A 89 -4.17 -8.47 3.42
CA SER A 89 -4.25 -7.02 3.43
C SER A 89 -3.42 -6.43 4.56
N LEU A 90 -2.64 -5.38 4.26
CA LEU A 90 -1.80 -4.68 5.24
C LEU A 90 -2.52 -3.45 5.76
N THR A 91 -2.69 -3.35 7.07
CA THR A 91 -3.09 -2.10 7.72
C THR A 91 -1.84 -1.32 8.09
N LEU A 92 -1.73 -0.07 7.62
CA LEU A 92 -0.67 0.88 7.99
C LEU A 92 -1.29 2.04 8.77
N SER A 93 -0.87 2.23 10.02
CA SER A 93 -1.34 3.27 10.94
C SER A 93 -0.34 4.43 11.09
N GLU A 94 -0.78 5.49 11.75
CA GLU A 94 0.03 6.68 12.04
C GLU A 94 0.68 7.25 10.79
N LEU A 95 -0.11 7.41 9.73
CA LEU A 95 0.37 7.76 8.40
C LEU A 95 1.27 9.01 8.40
N GLN A 96 2.32 8.95 7.59
CA GLN A 96 3.33 9.97 7.36
C GLN A 96 3.44 10.26 5.87
N LEU A 97 3.89 11.45 5.49
CA LEU A 97 4.09 11.80 4.08
C LEU A 97 5.12 10.89 3.39
N SER A 98 6.12 10.42 4.14
CA SER A 98 7.14 9.46 3.71
C SER A 98 6.61 8.07 3.39
N ASP A 99 5.40 7.73 3.86
CA ASP A 99 4.78 6.45 3.53
C ASP A 99 4.28 6.39 2.08
N SER A 100 4.30 7.51 1.36
CA SER A 100 4.03 7.53 -0.08
C SER A 100 5.02 6.63 -0.81
N GLY A 101 4.52 5.70 -1.63
CA GLY A 101 5.39 4.79 -2.37
C GLY A 101 4.69 3.55 -2.92
N ASN A 102 5.46 2.70 -3.57
CA ASN A 102 4.94 1.50 -4.21
C ASN A 102 5.09 0.31 -3.26
N TYR A 103 3.96 -0.28 -2.87
CA TYR A 103 3.90 -1.39 -1.92
C TYR A 103 3.57 -2.67 -2.67
N THR A 104 4.50 -3.63 -2.68
CA THR A 104 4.32 -4.88 -3.43
C THR A 104 3.95 -6.01 -2.47
N CYS A 105 2.89 -6.74 -2.79
CA CYS A 105 2.50 -7.98 -2.12
C CYS A 105 2.30 -9.11 -3.13
N ASN A 106 3.39 -9.73 -3.61
CA ASN A 106 3.42 -10.77 -4.65
C ASN A 106 2.81 -10.34 -6.02
N LYS A 107 1.57 -9.84 -6.04
CA LYS A 107 0.97 -8.94 -7.03
C LYS A 107 1.19 -7.48 -6.60
N ALA A 108 1.65 -6.62 -7.52
CA ALA A 108 2.04 -5.24 -7.19
C ALA A 108 0.83 -4.35 -6.83
N VAL A 109 0.94 -3.53 -5.78
CA VAL A 109 -0.05 -2.51 -5.41
C VAL A 109 0.64 -1.12 -5.38
N LEU A 110 0.01 -0.08 -5.93
CA LEU A 110 0.60 1.27 -5.94
C LEU A 110 -0.19 2.18 -4.99
N VAL A 111 0.51 2.84 -4.06
CA VAL A 111 -0.10 3.70 -3.04
C VAL A 111 0.48 5.11 -3.17
N PHE A 112 -0.33 6.08 -3.58
CA PHE A 112 0.09 7.49 -3.58
C PHE A 112 -0.59 8.20 -2.43
N LEU A 113 0.18 8.67 -1.44
CA LEU A 113 -0.34 9.53 -0.39
C LEU A 113 -0.08 10.98 -0.82
N LEU A 114 -1.13 11.79 -0.95
CA LEU A 114 -1.00 13.20 -1.28
C LEU A 114 -1.12 14.04 0.00
N ASN A 115 -0.29 15.08 0.10
CA ASN A 115 -0.43 16.10 1.12
C ASN A 115 -1.61 17.03 0.74
N PRO A 116 -2.57 17.31 1.65
CA PRO A 116 -3.64 18.28 1.42
C PRO A 116 -3.19 19.67 0.93
N GLU A 117 -1.98 20.14 1.28
CA GLU A 117 -1.48 21.44 0.81
C GLU A 117 -1.32 21.53 -0.72
N TYR A 118 -1.23 20.40 -1.42
CA TYR A 118 -1.14 20.35 -2.89
C TYR A 118 -2.49 20.14 -3.59
N THR A 119 -3.60 20.09 -2.84
CA THR A 119 -4.95 19.85 -3.40
C THR A 119 -5.77 21.11 -3.64
N GLN A 120 -5.26 22.30 -3.31
CA GLN A 120 -5.97 23.56 -3.56
C GLN A 120 -5.88 24.05 -5.02
N PHE A 121 -5.09 23.39 -5.86
CA PHE A 121 -5.18 23.56 -7.30
C PHE A 121 -5.92 22.36 -7.87
N GLY A 122 -7.23 22.50 -8.03
CA GLY A 122 -8.06 21.59 -8.82
C GLY A 122 -7.57 21.60 -10.27
N LEU A 123 -6.62 20.72 -10.58
CA LEU A 123 -6.03 20.64 -11.90
C LEU A 123 -6.74 19.54 -12.68
N SER A 124 -7.61 19.99 -13.58
CA SER A 124 -8.24 19.22 -14.65
C SER A 124 -7.23 18.31 -15.37
N SER A 125 -7.70 17.17 -15.87
CA SER A 125 -6.92 16.16 -16.62
C SER A 125 -6.10 16.71 -17.78
N THR A 126 -6.48 17.87 -18.31
CA THR A 126 -5.75 18.61 -19.35
C THR A 126 -4.40 19.18 -18.87
N PHE A 127 -4.24 19.48 -17.58
CA PHE A 127 -3.02 20.09 -17.04
C PHE A 127 -1.87 19.09 -16.83
N TYR A 128 -2.18 17.80 -16.68
CA TYR A 128 -1.17 16.75 -16.58
C TYR A 128 -0.42 16.52 -17.91
N ARG A 129 -1.07 16.73 -19.07
CA ARG A 129 -0.43 16.60 -20.39
C ARG A 129 0.62 17.67 -20.64
N SER A 130 0.41 18.90 -20.16
CA SER A 130 1.31 20.02 -20.40
C SER A 130 2.59 19.99 -19.58
N LEU A 131 2.59 19.37 -18.40
CA LEU A 131 3.77 19.34 -17.51
C LEU A 131 4.77 18.23 -17.84
N TRP A 132 4.33 17.15 -18.50
CA TRP A 132 5.15 15.95 -18.73
C TRP A 132 5.37 15.60 -20.20
N GLY A 133 4.92 16.42 -21.14
CA GLY A 133 5.35 16.35 -22.55
C GLY A 133 5.03 15.03 -23.27
N PHE A 134 3.99 14.31 -22.86
CA PHE A 134 3.46 13.18 -23.64
C PHE A 134 2.54 13.72 -24.75
N PRO A 135 2.65 13.23 -26.00
CA PRO A 135 1.77 13.65 -27.09
C PRO A 135 0.29 13.33 -26.83
#